data_AF-E3RUL5-F1
#
_entry.id   AF-E3RUL5-F1
#
_cell.length_a   1.000
_cell.length_b   1.000
_cell.length_c   1.000
_cell.angle_alpha   90.00
_cell.angle_beta   90.00
_cell.angle_gamma   90.00
#
_symmetry.space_group_name_H-M   'P 1'
#
loop_
_entity.id
_entity.type
_entity.pdbx_description
1 polymer ?
#
loop_
_entity_poly.entity_id
_entity_poly.type
_entity_poly.pdbx_seq_one_letter_code
_entity_poly.pdbx_strand_id
1 'polypeptide(L)'
;MGRLLLSSSQVSVILSAAIVLLFTFALFLSGWVLQQRYVHSLQAAIKPRLPKPLPPPVPIEPPTLDAKWARPVGGRPEFDDTFAQYLAGQTMDWSRLGYVQVVREHVELCSAVMLLSDLHKMKSPAKRILLFPKLWLAATEDNQYSPEMSTTRRLLRNAARRYAVILIPMDPIVEGADETLPSSYSLATLYSLVDYERILYLQGPGVLLDASALDSLLAFSKSEPMAAYPATPERTDMSTSLLLIHPSQQSYNQLRTLRASKPTSDLNMFRKTFSVPDALISEWSLSMGNVVYESEKLRDATDGFNATAFEKATTFVRLSDPELPGPEYDVPFAQRAKLRPKNEEAQEAWSKLYERFRQQRMEVCGLDLETYQPIVVSGGADETKVVAGEL
;
A
#
# COMPACT_ATOMS: atom_id res chain seq x y z
N MET A 1 16.22 -72.01 56.78
CA MET A 1 14.81 -71.66 56.49
C MET A 1 14.31 -70.72 57.57
N GLY A 2 14.34 -69.41 57.34
CA GLY A 2 13.73 -68.44 58.26
C GLY A 2 12.29 -68.17 57.82
N ARG A 3 11.31 -68.80 58.48
CA ARG A 3 9.89 -68.46 58.32
C ARG A 3 9.67 -67.11 59.02
N LEU A 4 9.54 -66.04 58.24
CA LEU A 4 9.04 -64.75 58.72
C LEU A 4 7.58 -64.94 59.17
N LEU A 5 7.39 -65.15 60.47
CA LEU A 5 6.08 -65.17 61.10
C LEU A 5 5.61 -63.72 61.24
N LEU A 6 4.98 -63.19 60.20
CA LEU A 6 4.35 -61.87 60.23
C LEU A 6 3.24 -61.87 61.28
N SER A 7 3.26 -60.91 62.21
CA SER A 7 2.17 -60.77 63.17
C SER A 7 0.88 -60.36 62.44
N SER A 8 -0.29 -60.75 62.96
CA SER A 8 -1.59 -60.38 62.37
C SER A 8 -1.73 -58.87 62.10
N SER A 9 -1.13 -58.04 62.97
CA SER A 9 -1.05 -56.58 62.78
C SER A 9 -0.20 -56.15 61.58
N GLN A 10 0.95 -56.80 61.32
CA GLN A 10 1.79 -56.50 60.16
C GLN A 10 1.12 -56.88 58.85
N VAL A 11 0.42 -58.01 58.82
CA VAL A 11 -0.34 -58.43 57.62
C VAL A 11 -1.47 -57.44 57.33
N SER A 12 -2.18 -56.97 58.36
CA SER A 12 -3.24 -55.96 58.21
C SER A 12 -2.72 -54.60 57.71
N VAL A 13 -1.58 -54.14 58.23
CA VAL A 13 -0.94 -52.90 57.77
C VAL A 13 -0.44 -53.02 56.33
N ILE A 14 0.17 -54.14 55.95
CA ILE A 14 0.64 -54.36 54.57
C ILE A 14 -0.56 -54.43 53.60
N LEU A 15 -1.62 -55.13 53.99
CA LEU A 15 -2.83 -55.25 53.16
C LEU A 15 -3.52 -53.89 52.99
N SER A 16 -3.70 -53.12 54.06
CA SER A 16 -4.29 -51.77 53.98
C SER A 16 -3.42 -50.81 53.18
N ALA A 17 -2.09 -50.82 53.36
CA ALA A 17 -1.17 -50.02 52.57
C ALA A 17 -1.21 -50.38 51.08
N ALA A 18 -1.28 -51.69 50.76
CA ALA A 18 -1.41 -52.16 49.37
C ALA A 18 -2.73 -51.70 48.75
N ILE A 19 -3.85 -51.75 49.48
CA ILE A 19 -5.16 -51.28 49.01
C ILE A 19 -5.11 -49.76 48.73
N VAL A 20 -4.58 -48.96 49.66
CA VAL A 20 -4.46 -47.51 49.47
C VAL A 20 -3.57 -47.18 48.27
N LEU A 21 -2.45 -47.89 48.10
CA LEU A 21 -1.56 -47.71 46.95
C LEU A 21 -2.26 -48.06 45.63
N LEU A 22 -3.03 -49.14 45.60
CA LEU A 22 -3.75 -49.57 44.40
C LEU A 22 -4.85 -48.56 44.01
N PHE A 23 -5.62 -48.06 44.97
CA PHE A 23 -6.65 -47.06 44.72
C PHE A 23 -6.08 -45.69 44.33
N THR A 24 -4.98 -45.25 44.95
CA THR A 24 -4.31 -44.01 44.56
C THR A 24 -3.70 -44.11 43.15
N PHE A 25 -3.13 -45.26 42.80
CA PHE A 25 -2.64 -45.52 41.44
C PHE A 25 -3.77 -45.55 40.41
N ALA A 26 -4.92 -46.14 40.75
CA ALA A 26 -6.10 -46.14 39.89
C ALA A 26 -6.67 -44.73 39.66
N LEU A 27 -6.73 -43.90 40.71
CA LEU A 27 -7.14 -42.49 40.61
C LEU A 27 -6.15 -41.69 39.75
N PHE A 28 -4.86 -41.93 39.93
CA PHE A 28 -3.81 -41.31 39.11
C PHE A 28 -3.93 -41.69 37.64
N LEU A 29 -4.10 -42.97 37.31
CA LEU A 29 -4.31 -43.43 35.95
C LEU A 29 -5.59 -42.86 35.32
N SER A 30 -6.68 -42.78 36.09
CA SER A 30 -7.93 -42.16 35.64
C SER A 30 -7.72 -40.69 35.26
N GLY A 31 -7.06 -39.91 36.13
CA GLY A 31 -6.70 -38.52 35.85
C GLY A 31 -5.78 -38.38 34.64
N TRP A 32 -4.77 -39.23 34.53
CA TRP A 32 -3.80 -39.23 33.43
C TRP A 32 -4.46 -39.52 32.07
N VAL A 33 -5.35 -40.52 31.99
CA VAL A 33 -6.08 -40.84 30.76
C VAL A 33 -7.01 -39.68 30.36
N LEU A 34 -7.66 -39.04 31.34
CA LEU A 34 -8.53 -37.89 31.07
C LEU A 34 -7.74 -36.69 30.52
N GLN A 35 -6.58 -36.39 31.11
CA GLN A 35 -5.68 -35.33 30.66
C GLN A 35 -5.13 -35.60 29.26
N GLN A 36 -4.73 -36.83 28.96
CA GLN A 36 -4.28 -37.23 27.61
C GLN A 36 -5.38 -37.03 26.55
N ARG A 37 -6.63 -37.41 26.86
CA ARG A 37 -7.77 -37.17 25.96
C ARG A 37 -8.04 -35.69 25.74
N TYR A 38 -7.91 -34.87 26.78
CA TYR A 38 -8.15 -33.43 26.70
C TYR A 38 -7.04 -32.70 25.91
N VAL A 39 -5.78 -33.08 26.09
CA VAL A 39 -4.67 -32.54 25.30
C VAL A 39 -4.80 -32.95 23.83
N HIS A 40 -5.16 -34.20 23.54
CA HIS A 40 -5.40 -34.64 22.16
C HIS A 40 -6.60 -33.93 21.52
N SER A 41 -7.68 -33.66 22.26
CA SER A 41 -8.84 -32.93 21.73
C SER A 41 -8.52 -31.46 21.48
N LEU A 42 -7.77 -30.81 22.37
CA LEU A 42 -7.29 -29.43 22.17
C LEU A 42 -6.30 -29.34 21.02
N GLN A 43 -5.35 -30.26 20.90
CA GLN A 43 -4.47 -30.32 19.75
C GLN A 43 -5.24 -30.57 18.45
N ALA A 44 -6.28 -31.40 18.46
CA ALA A 44 -7.13 -31.61 17.30
C ALA A 44 -7.97 -30.35 16.93
N ALA A 45 -8.33 -29.52 17.92
CA ALA A 45 -9.05 -28.27 17.71
C ALA A 45 -8.14 -27.11 17.27
N ILE A 46 -6.89 -27.07 17.76
CA ILE A 46 -5.93 -26.00 17.49
C ILE A 46 -5.10 -26.26 16.24
N LYS A 47 -4.94 -27.52 15.81
CA LYS A 47 -4.19 -27.83 14.59
C LYS A 47 -4.86 -27.08 13.41
N PRO A 48 -4.16 -26.12 12.77
CA PRO A 48 -4.74 -25.35 11.69
C PRO A 48 -5.13 -26.33 10.59
N ARG A 49 -6.43 -26.44 10.33
CA ARG A 49 -6.91 -27.14 9.16
C ARG A 49 -6.46 -26.31 7.96
N LEU A 50 -5.30 -26.65 7.41
CA LEU A 50 -4.96 -26.19 6.07
C LEU A 50 -6.14 -26.58 5.17
N PRO A 51 -6.81 -25.62 4.52
CA PRO A 51 -7.88 -25.94 3.60
C PRO A 51 -7.29 -26.90 2.56
N LYS A 52 -7.99 -28.03 2.35
CA LYS A 52 -7.72 -28.90 1.21
C LYS A 52 -7.66 -27.98 -0.02
N PRO A 53 -6.60 -28.01 -0.84
CA PRO A 53 -6.51 -27.12 -1.99
C PRO A 53 -7.80 -27.30 -2.79
N LEU A 54 -8.58 -26.23 -2.86
CA LEU A 54 -9.73 -26.19 -3.74
C LEU A 54 -9.20 -26.58 -5.13
N PRO A 55 -9.90 -27.46 -5.88
CA PRO A 55 -9.61 -27.56 -7.30
C PRO A 55 -9.64 -26.12 -7.85
N PRO A 56 -8.68 -25.74 -8.70
CA PRO A 56 -8.56 -24.37 -9.17
C PRO A 56 -9.93 -23.89 -9.66
N PRO A 57 -10.54 -22.88 -9.02
CA PRO A 57 -11.73 -22.29 -9.58
C PRO A 57 -11.25 -21.60 -10.85
N VAL A 58 -11.89 -21.96 -11.95
CA VAL A 58 -11.60 -21.54 -13.33
C VAL A 58 -10.44 -22.35 -13.96
N PRO A 59 -10.74 -23.19 -14.99
CA PRO A 59 -9.72 -23.62 -15.93
C PRO A 59 -8.93 -22.39 -16.38
N ILE A 60 -7.60 -22.49 -16.48
CA ILE A 60 -6.81 -21.41 -17.09
C ILE A 60 -7.38 -21.27 -18.50
N GLU A 61 -8.23 -20.25 -18.71
CA GLU A 61 -8.70 -19.90 -20.03
C GLU A 61 -7.44 -19.66 -20.85
N PRO A 62 -7.37 -20.17 -22.10
CA PRO A 62 -6.26 -19.84 -22.98
C PRO A 62 -6.10 -18.32 -22.95
N PRO A 63 -4.88 -17.77 -22.95
CA PRO A 63 -4.65 -16.33 -22.84
C PRO A 63 -5.55 -15.65 -23.86
N THR A 64 -6.64 -15.06 -23.36
CA THR A 64 -7.46 -14.20 -24.19
C THR A 64 -6.53 -13.03 -24.46
N LEU A 65 -6.48 -12.58 -25.71
CA LEU A 65 -5.90 -11.26 -25.98
C LEU A 65 -6.65 -10.32 -25.04
N ASP A 66 -6.02 -9.88 -23.94
CA ASP A 66 -6.68 -8.94 -23.04
C ASP A 66 -7.23 -7.83 -23.92
N ALA A 67 -8.39 -7.26 -23.60
CA ALA A 67 -8.92 -6.14 -24.37
C ALA A 67 -7.89 -4.99 -24.51
N LYS A 68 -6.93 -4.91 -23.58
CA LYS A 68 -5.75 -4.02 -23.62
C LYS A 68 -4.77 -4.32 -24.78
N TRP A 69 -4.69 -5.57 -25.23
CA TRP A 69 -3.83 -6.07 -26.32
C TRP A 69 -4.60 -6.41 -27.61
N ALA A 70 -5.95 -6.39 -27.58
CA ALA A 70 -6.78 -6.70 -28.73
C ALA A 70 -6.61 -5.65 -29.84
N ARG A 71 -6.03 -6.06 -30.97
CA ARG A 71 -5.65 -5.19 -32.09
C ARG A 71 -6.82 -5.03 -33.08
N PRO A 72 -7.06 -3.84 -33.64
CA PRO A 72 -7.84 -3.72 -34.86
C PRO A 72 -7.08 -4.39 -36.03
N VAL A 73 -7.77 -5.23 -36.79
CA VAL A 73 -7.20 -5.93 -37.95
C VAL A 73 -6.83 -4.90 -39.01
N GLY A 74 -5.53 -4.79 -39.35
CA GLY A 74 -5.03 -3.96 -40.44
C GLY A 74 -4.05 -2.84 -40.07
N GLY A 75 -3.86 -2.54 -38.78
CA GLY A 75 -2.83 -1.60 -38.33
C GLY A 75 -1.47 -2.28 -38.22
N ARG A 76 -0.66 -2.26 -39.28
CA ARG A 76 0.74 -2.71 -39.24
C ARG A 76 1.61 -1.48 -38.89
N PRO A 77 2.28 -1.42 -37.72
CA PRO A 77 3.26 -0.36 -37.47
C PRO A 77 4.48 -0.59 -38.36
N GLU A 78 5.14 0.50 -38.74
CA GLU A 78 6.51 0.43 -39.25
C GLU A 78 7.38 -0.32 -38.24
N PHE A 79 8.24 -1.20 -38.75
CA PHE A 79 9.17 -1.97 -37.94
C PHE A 79 10.12 -1.02 -37.23
N ASP A 80 10.02 -0.93 -35.90
CA ASP A 80 11.16 -0.63 -35.03
C ASP A 80 10.95 -1.25 -33.62
N ASP A 81 12.03 -1.78 -33.06
CA ASP A 81 12.29 -2.14 -31.64
C ASP A 81 11.48 -3.21 -30.88
N THR A 82 10.35 -3.73 -31.36
CA THR A 82 9.47 -4.56 -30.51
C THR A 82 10.00 -5.98 -30.19
N PHE A 83 10.70 -6.64 -31.12
CA PHE A 83 11.24 -7.99 -30.86
C PHE A 83 12.49 -7.96 -29.98
N ALA A 84 13.33 -6.93 -30.15
CA ALA A 84 14.49 -6.69 -29.29
C ALA A 84 14.06 -6.32 -27.87
N GLN A 85 13.03 -5.48 -27.71
CA GLN A 85 12.43 -5.18 -26.39
C GLN A 85 11.80 -6.41 -25.73
N TYR A 86 11.13 -7.28 -26.49
CA TYR A 86 10.58 -8.54 -25.98
C TYR A 86 11.69 -9.50 -25.48
N LEU A 87 12.77 -9.66 -26.25
CA LEU A 87 13.95 -10.44 -25.84
C LEU A 87 14.67 -9.81 -24.64
N ALA A 88 14.83 -8.48 -24.62
CA ALA A 88 15.39 -7.76 -23.49
C ALA A 88 14.55 -7.95 -22.22
N GLY A 89 13.22 -8.04 -22.35
CA GLY A 89 12.28 -8.35 -21.26
C GLY A 89 12.56 -9.69 -20.56
N GLN A 90 12.98 -10.71 -21.31
CA GLN A 90 13.33 -12.02 -20.75
C GLN A 90 14.71 -12.04 -20.08
N THR A 91 15.60 -11.11 -20.45
CA THR A 91 16.95 -10.95 -19.88
C THR A 91 17.06 -9.78 -18.91
N MET A 92 15.96 -9.18 -18.50
CA MET A 92 15.98 -7.94 -17.72
C MET A 92 16.20 -8.19 -16.24
N ASP A 93 17.15 -7.44 -15.68
CA ASP A 93 17.46 -7.49 -14.27
C ASP A 93 16.45 -6.68 -13.44
N TRP A 94 15.42 -7.37 -12.96
CA TRP A 94 14.40 -6.82 -12.05
C TRP A 94 14.96 -6.38 -10.70
N SER A 95 16.21 -6.72 -10.36
CA SER A 95 16.82 -6.31 -9.09
C SER A 95 17.06 -4.80 -9.02
N ARG A 96 17.23 -4.15 -10.18
CA ARG A 96 17.46 -2.70 -10.33
C ARG A 96 16.18 -1.91 -10.64
N LEU A 97 15.03 -2.58 -10.68
CA LEU A 97 13.73 -1.96 -10.93
C LEU A 97 12.91 -1.94 -9.64
N GLY A 98 12.18 -0.85 -9.38
CA GLY A 98 11.42 -0.75 -8.14
C GLY A 98 10.20 0.16 -8.16
N TYR A 99 9.21 -0.18 -7.37
CA TYR A 99 8.14 0.70 -6.94
C TYR A 99 8.56 1.45 -5.70
N VAL A 100 8.36 2.76 -5.71
CA VAL A 100 8.75 3.62 -4.61
C VAL A 100 7.57 4.41 -4.10
N GLN A 101 7.43 4.47 -2.78
CA GLN A 101 6.49 5.34 -2.08
C GLN A 101 7.26 6.25 -1.13
N VAL A 102 6.86 7.52 -1.07
CA VAL A 102 7.44 8.53 -0.18
C VAL A 102 6.36 8.93 0.79
N VAL A 103 6.62 8.76 2.08
CA VAL A 103 5.71 9.11 3.17
C VAL A 103 6.32 10.25 3.95
N ARG A 104 5.55 11.29 4.24
CA ARG A 104 5.98 12.49 4.99
C ARG A 104 5.27 12.57 6.32
N GLU A 105 4.03 12.09 6.38
CA GLU A 105 3.18 12.11 7.56
C GLU A 105 2.77 10.70 8.00
N HIS A 106 2.41 10.57 9.28
CA HIS A 106 1.96 9.28 9.83
C HIS A 106 0.69 8.75 9.15
N VAL A 107 -0.21 9.66 8.72
CA VAL A 107 -1.49 9.30 8.10
C VAL A 107 -1.32 8.64 6.72
N GLU A 108 -0.34 9.14 5.93
CA GLU A 108 -0.01 8.64 4.58
C GLU A 108 0.62 7.24 4.59
N LEU A 109 1.22 6.84 5.72
CA LEU A 109 1.99 5.60 5.82
C LEU A 109 1.14 4.37 5.50
N CYS A 110 -0.09 4.32 6.01
CA CYS A 110 -0.95 3.17 5.76
C CYS A 110 -1.28 3.05 4.26
N SER A 111 -1.61 4.17 3.60
CA SER A 111 -1.90 4.21 2.16
C SER A 111 -0.73 3.75 1.30
N ALA A 112 0.49 4.18 1.64
CA ALA A 112 1.70 3.70 0.98
C ALA A 112 1.92 2.19 1.19
N VAL A 113 1.73 1.70 2.42
CA VAL A 113 1.87 0.26 2.73
C VAL A 113 0.80 -0.58 2.02
N MET A 114 -0.44 -0.07 1.90
CA MET A 114 -1.50 -0.73 1.15
C MET A 114 -1.11 -0.94 -0.32
N LEU A 115 -0.64 0.10 -1.00
CA LEU A 115 -0.20 0.01 -2.39
C LEU A 115 0.94 -1.00 -2.57
N LEU A 116 1.97 -0.94 -1.71
CA LEU A 116 3.09 -1.89 -1.75
C LEU A 116 2.66 -3.32 -1.40
N SER A 117 1.63 -3.48 -0.56
CA SER A 117 1.02 -4.78 -0.24
C SER A 117 0.26 -5.36 -1.43
N ASP A 118 -0.41 -4.53 -2.22
CA ASP A 118 -1.14 -4.98 -3.40
C ASP A 118 -0.16 -5.42 -4.49
N LEU A 119 0.94 -4.68 -4.71
CA LEU A 119 2.04 -5.12 -5.57
C LEU A 119 2.64 -6.45 -5.11
N HIS A 120 2.75 -6.68 -3.80
CA HIS A 120 3.16 -7.97 -3.25
C HIS A 120 2.17 -9.10 -3.57
N LYS A 121 0.87 -8.86 -3.32
CA LYS A 121 -0.20 -9.84 -3.56
C LYS A 121 -0.29 -10.21 -5.05
N MET A 122 -0.11 -9.23 -5.93
CA MET A 122 -0.10 -9.41 -7.38
C MET A 122 1.22 -10.01 -7.91
N LYS A 123 2.19 -10.30 -7.03
CA LYS A 123 3.47 -10.94 -7.34
C LYS A 123 4.30 -10.18 -8.38
N SER A 124 4.26 -8.85 -8.33
CA SER A 124 5.14 -8.05 -9.16
C SER A 124 6.62 -8.40 -8.86
N PRO A 125 7.46 -8.59 -9.89
CA PRO A 125 8.87 -8.95 -9.74
C PRO A 125 9.75 -7.81 -9.24
N ALA A 126 9.33 -6.55 -9.40
CA ALA A 126 10.13 -5.38 -9.02
C ALA A 126 10.25 -5.22 -7.49
N LYS A 127 11.28 -4.51 -7.06
CA LYS A 127 11.48 -4.18 -5.65
C LYS A 127 10.38 -3.23 -5.17
N ARG A 128 10.04 -3.31 -3.89
CA ARG A 128 9.06 -2.44 -3.23
C ARG A 128 9.79 -1.63 -2.19
N ILE A 129 9.80 -0.32 -2.34
CA ILE A 129 10.64 0.62 -1.60
C ILE A 129 9.74 1.63 -0.91
N LEU A 130 10.01 1.89 0.36
CA LEU A 130 9.31 2.88 1.15
C LEU A 130 10.31 3.84 1.78
N LEU A 131 10.21 5.12 1.40
CA LEU A 131 10.95 6.21 2.00
C LEU A 131 10.14 6.82 3.13
N PHE A 132 10.78 7.01 4.28
CA PHE A 132 10.13 7.53 5.48
C PHE A 132 11.10 8.41 6.29
N PRO A 133 10.60 9.39 7.07
CA PRO A 133 11.44 10.26 7.88
C PRO A 133 12.37 9.49 8.82
N LYS A 134 13.67 9.80 8.78
CA LYS A 134 14.66 9.19 9.68
C LYS A 134 14.40 9.49 11.15
N LEU A 135 13.78 10.64 11.45
CA LEU A 135 13.33 11.03 12.79
C LEU A 135 12.46 9.94 13.45
N TRP A 136 11.72 9.15 12.67
CA TRP A 136 10.90 8.03 13.18
C TRP A 136 11.74 6.84 13.68
N LEU A 137 13.07 6.89 13.57
CA LEU A 137 13.96 5.89 14.15
C LEU A 137 14.54 6.34 15.50
N ALA A 138 14.32 7.58 15.92
CA ALA A 138 14.83 8.10 17.18
C ALA A 138 14.30 7.27 18.36
N ALA A 139 15.21 6.84 19.23
CA ALA A 139 14.86 6.15 20.46
C ALA A 139 14.44 7.17 21.52
N THR A 140 13.33 6.93 22.21
CA THR A 140 12.97 7.67 23.41
C THR A 140 13.60 7.00 24.64
N GLU A 141 14.13 7.79 25.58
CA GLU A 141 14.85 7.28 26.77
C GLU A 141 14.03 6.25 27.57
N ASP A 142 12.72 6.44 27.63
CA ASP A 142 11.79 5.57 28.35
C ASP A 142 11.08 4.52 27.47
N ASN A 143 11.42 4.41 26.18
CA ASN A 143 10.67 3.61 25.19
C ASN A 143 9.15 3.88 25.15
N GLN A 144 8.71 5.01 25.70
CA GLN A 144 7.33 5.49 25.56
C GLN A 144 7.23 6.25 24.25
N TYR A 145 6.33 5.79 23.39
CA TYR A 145 6.04 6.38 22.09
C TYR A 145 4.62 6.93 22.10
N SER A 146 4.36 7.99 21.35
CA SER A 146 2.98 8.41 21.08
C SER A 146 2.19 7.27 20.43
N PRO A 147 0.84 7.25 20.55
CA PRO A 147 0.01 6.25 19.89
C PRO A 147 0.25 6.15 18.37
N GLU A 148 0.43 7.29 17.72
CA GLU A 148 0.75 7.41 16.29
C GLU A 148 2.11 6.78 15.96
N MET A 149 3.10 7.00 16.82
CA MET A 149 4.44 6.49 16.61
C MET A 149 4.54 4.98 16.88
N SER A 150 3.81 4.48 17.88
CA SER A 150 3.62 3.04 18.10
C SER A 150 3.01 2.36 16.86
N THR A 151 1.97 2.98 16.30
CA THR A 151 1.32 2.53 15.06
C THR A 151 2.29 2.56 13.88
N THR A 152 3.04 3.65 13.72
CA THR A 152 4.04 3.83 12.66
C THR A 152 5.10 2.73 12.69
N ARG A 153 5.70 2.47 13.85
CA ARG A 153 6.71 1.42 14.01
C ARG A 153 6.14 0.02 13.73
N ARG A 154 4.89 -0.23 14.13
CA ARG A 154 4.17 -1.48 13.82
C ARG A 154 3.98 -1.64 12.32
N LEU A 155 3.54 -0.59 11.62
CA LEU A 155 3.31 -0.61 10.17
C LEU A 155 4.61 -0.79 9.39
N LEU A 156 5.68 -0.07 9.74
CA LEU A 156 7.00 -0.25 9.10
C LEU A 156 7.50 -1.69 9.26
N ARG A 157 7.40 -2.25 10.48
CA ARG A 157 7.77 -3.65 10.73
C ARG A 157 6.94 -4.63 9.88
N ASN A 158 5.63 -4.41 9.79
CA ASN A 158 4.74 -5.22 8.99
C ASN A 158 5.07 -5.12 7.49
N ALA A 159 5.34 -3.92 6.99
CA ALA A 159 5.72 -3.68 5.60
C ALA A 159 6.98 -4.47 5.22
N ALA A 160 8.03 -4.39 6.05
CA ALA A 160 9.27 -5.13 5.82
C ALA A 160 9.08 -6.65 5.92
N ARG A 161 8.40 -7.14 6.97
CA ARG A 161 8.32 -8.59 7.25
C ARG A 161 7.30 -9.32 6.39
N ARG A 162 6.11 -8.74 6.19
CA ARG A 162 4.99 -9.39 5.52
C ARG A 162 5.02 -9.16 4.01
N TYR A 163 5.42 -7.96 3.61
CA TYR A 163 5.40 -7.54 2.22
C TYR A 163 6.80 -7.30 1.68
N ALA A 164 7.87 -7.76 2.33
CA ALA A 164 9.25 -7.66 1.82
C ALA A 164 9.61 -6.24 1.29
N VAL A 165 9.07 -5.20 1.93
CA VAL A 165 9.33 -3.81 1.55
C VAL A 165 10.71 -3.40 2.07
N ILE A 166 11.50 -2.77 1.21
CA ILE A 166 12.79 -2.17 1.54
C ILE A 166 12.50 -0.80 2.15
N LEU A 167 12.81 -0.67 3.43
CA LEU A 167 12.63 0.58 4.18
C LEU A 167 13.89 1.42 4.05
N ILE A 168 13.76 2.65 3.54
CA ILE A 168 14.87 3.59 3.38
C ILE A 168 14.57 4.86 4.18
N PRO A 169 15.31 5.16 5.25
CA PRO A 169 15.14 6.42 5.96
C PRO A 169 15.59 7.58 5.08
N MET A 170 14.87 8.70 5.15
CA MET A 170 15.23 9.94 4.47
C MET A 170 15.41 11.09 5.45
N ASP A 171 16.38 11.94 5.13
CA ASP A 171 16.60 13.23 5.78
C ASP A 171 15.83 14.34 5.01
N PRO A 172 15.58 15.50 5.62
CA PRO A 172 15.08 16.68 4.92
C PRO A 172 15.91 17.03 3.68
N ILE A 173 15.26 17.55 2.64
CA ILE A 173 15.95 17.89 1.40
C ILE A 173 16.96 19.03 1.59
N VAL A 174 16.63 20.02 2.43
CA VAL A 174 17.51 21.13 2.81
C VAL A 174 18.17 20.83 4.16
N GLU A 175 19.49 21.04 4.25
CA GLU A 175 20.24 20.84 5.50
C GLU A 175 19.78 21.80 6.58
N GLY A 176 19.56 21.28 7.79
CA GLY A 176 19.09 22.07 8.93
C GLY A 176 17.62 22.49 8.86
N ALA A 177 16.84 21.99 7.89
CA ALA A 177 15.39 22.16 7.90
C ALA A 177 14.76 21.39 9.08
N ASP A 178 13.58 21.85 9.50
CA ASP A 178 12.83 21.23 10.58
C ASP A 178 12.37 19.82 10.18
N GLU A 179 12.92 18.79 10.83
CA GLU A 179 12.61 17.39 10.58
C GLU A 179 11.16 17.01 10.92
N THR A 180 10.47 17.81 11.73
CA THR A 180 9.09 17.57 12.16
C THR A 180 8.07 18.00 11.10
N LEU A 181 8.44 18.91 10.20
CA LEU A 181 7.55 19.43 9.17
C LEU A 181 7.51 18.52 7.94
N PRO A 182 6.32 18.11 7.46
CA PRO A 182 6.19 17.31 6.24
C PRO A 182 6.75 17.98 4.98
N SER A 183 6.67 19.31 4.93
CA SER A 183 7.16 20.14 3.81
C SER A 183 8.67 20.14 3.66
N SER A 184 9.41 19.71 4.69
CA SER A 184 10.86 19.54 4.67
C SER A 184 11.30 18.33 3.83
N TYR A 185 10.39 17.38 3.58
CA TYR A 185 10.63 16.21 2.74
C TYR A 185 10.08 16.45 1.32
N SER A 186 10.79 15.93 0.30
CA SER A 186 10.52 16.23 -1.10
C SER A 186 10.60 14.97 -1.97
N LEU A 187 9.85 14.95 -3.07
CA LEU A 187 9.99 13.89 -4.09
C LEU A 187 11.39 13.91 -4.76
N ALA A 188 12.18 14.98 -4.62
CA ALA A 188 13.56 14.98 -5.08
C ALA A 188 14.41 13.88 -4.44
N THR A 189 14.06 13.42 -3.23
CA THR A 189 14.77 12.32 -2.56
C THR A 189 14.74 11.02 -3.38
N LEU A 190 13.80 10.85 -4.31
CA LEU A 190 13.80 9.71 -5.23
C LEU A 190 15.09 9.58 -6.04
N TYR A 191 15.77 10.69 -6.34
CA TYR A 191 17.02 10.70 -7.10
C TYR A 191 18.25 10.23 -6.29
N SER A 192 18.13 10.06 -4.96
CA SER A 192 19.22 9.50 -4.14
C SER A 192 19.33 7.98 -4.26
N LEU A 193 18.34 7.31 -4.85
CA LEU A 193 18.25 5.85 -4.98
C LEU A 193 19.08 5.32 -6.15
N VAL A 194 20.37 5.68 -6.20
CA VAL A 194 21.29 5.40 -7.32
C VAL A 194 21.57 3.91 -7.58
N ASP A 195 21.23 3.03 -6.62
CA ASP A 195 21.34 1.58 -6.78
C ASP A 195 20.33 1.04 -7.80
N TYR A 196 19.26 1.79 -8.07
CA TYR A 196 18.19 1.43 -8.99
C TYR A 196 18.38 2.12 -10.34
N GLU A 197 18.03 1.39 -11.40
CA GLU A 197 18.05 1.92 -12.76
C GLU A 197 16.76 2.65 -13.09
N ARG A 198 15.60 2.09 -12.70
CA ARG A 198 14.30 2.74 -12.89
C ARG A 198 13.43 2.51 -11.67
N ILE A 199 12.85 3.60 -11.20
CA ILE A 199 11.87 3.57 -10.12
C ILE A 199 10.56 4.20 -10.58
N LEU A 200 9.45 3.60 -10.18
CA LEU A 200 8.11 4.09 -10.47
C LEU A 200 7.46 4.55 -9.17
N TYR A 201 7.15 5.83 -9.11
CA TYR A 201 6.39 6.47 -8.06
C TYR A 201 4.94 6.64 -8.50
N LEU A 202 4.00 6.26 -7.64
CA LEU A 202 2.57 6.55 -7.76
C LEU A 202 2.14 7.45 -6.62
N GLN A 203 1.39 8.49 -6.94
CA GLN A 203 0.81 9.35 -5.92
C GLN A 203 -0.42 8.67 -5.29
N GLY A 204 -0.31 8.33 -4.01
CA GLY A 204 -1.44 7.91 -3.20
C GLY A 204 -2.27 9.08 -2.65
N PRO A 205 -3.37 8.81 -1.94
CA PRO A 205 -3.97 7.50 -1.72
C PRO A 205 -4.75 6.98 -2.95
N GLY A 206 -4.84 5.67 -3.12
CA GLY A 206 -5.53 5.06 -4.26
C GLY A 206 -5.67 3.55 -4.17
N VAL A 207 -6.32 2.96 -5.16
CA VAL A 207 -6.56 1.52 -5.27
C VAL A 207 -5.88 0.97 -6.51
N LEU A 208 -5.04 -0.04 -6.33
CA LEU A 208 -4.40 -0.77 -7.42
C LEU A 208 -5.31 -1.92 -7.87
N LEU A 209 -5.73 -1.90 -9.14
CA LEU A 209 -6.58 -2.91 -9.75
C LEU A 209 -5.75 -3.96 -10.49
N ASP A 210 -4.69 -3.53 -11.17
CA ASP A 210 -3.81 -4.38 -11.97
C ASP A 210 -2.36 -3.86 -11.90
N ALA A 211 -1.39 -4.73 -11.67
CA ALA A 211 0.03 -4.38 -11.64
C ALA A 211 0.72 -4.58 -13.00
N SER A 212 0.13 -5.34 -13.93
CA SER A 212 0.78 -5.76 -15.17
C SER A 212 1.21 -4.59 -16.06
N ALA A 213 0.39 -3.55 -16.14
CA ALA A 213 0.72 -2.34 -16.90
C ALA A 213 1.88 -1.57 -16.26
N LEU A 214 1.94 -1.52 -14.92
CA LEU A 214 3.04 -0.88 -14.21
C LEU A 214 4.35 -1.67 -14.35
N ASP A 215 4.28 -3.00 -14.30
CA ASP A 215 5.44 -3.87 -14.53
C ASP A 215 5.95 -3.70 -15.97
N SER A 216 5.03 -3.58 -16.93
CA SER A 216 5.37 -3.30 -18.33
C SER A 216 5.99 -1.91 -18.50
N LEU A 217 5.49 -0.89 -17.79
CA LEU A 217 6.11 0.43 -17.77
C LEU A 217 7.54 0.35 -17.20
N LEU A 218 7.74 -0.31 -16.06
CA LEU A 218 9.06 -0.51 -15.46
C LEU A 218 9.98 -1.35 -16.33
N ALA A 219 9.44 -2.24 -17.16
CA ALA A 219 10.22 -3.11 -18.02
C ALA A 219 10.64 -2.41 -19.32
N PHE A 220 9.67 -1.88 -20.07
CA PHE A 220 9.86 -1.55 -21.49
C PHE A 220 10.00 -0.04 -21.77
N SER A 221 9.80 0.82 -20.77
CA SER A 221 10.04 2.26 -20.94
C SER A 221 11.53 2.58 -21.17
N LYS A 222 11.79 3.67 -21.88
CA LYS A 222 13.14 4.21 -22.01
C LYS A 222 13.61 4.73 -20.65
N SER A 223 14.86 4.47 -20.30
CA SER A 223 15.49 5.04 -19.11
C SER A 223 15.79 6.51 -19.38
N GLU A 224 15.02 7.39 -18.75
CA GLU A 224 15.14 8.85 -18.84
C GLU A 224 15.27 9.44 -17.44
N PRO A 225 15.96 10.59 -17.26
CA PRO A 225 16.09 11.24 -15.95
C PRO A 225 14.74 11.40 -15.25
N MET A 226 13.70 11.77 -16.01
CA MET A 226 12.32 11.80 -15.54
C MET A 226 11.35 11.61 -16.70
N ALA A 227 10.34 10.77 -16.49
CA ALA A 227 9.17 10.64 -17.35
C ALA A 227 7.91 10.72 -16.46
N ALA A 228 7.20 11.84 -16.55
CA ALA A 228 6.02 12.15 -15.76
C ALA A 228 4.73 11.84 -16.54
N TYR A 229 3.66 11.58 -15.80
CA TYR A 229 2.33 11.49 -16.39
C TYR A 229 1.87 12.87 -16.91
N PRO A 230 1.24 12.96 -18.09
CA PRO A 230 0.75 14.23 -18.62
C PRO A 230 -0.41 14.77 -17.77
N ALA A 231 -0.36 16.05 -17.40
CA ALA A 231 -1.44 16.70 -16.67
C ALA A 231 -2.68 16.94 -17.57
N THR A 232 -2.44 17.17 -18.85
CA THR A 232 -3.46 17.49 -19.86
C THR A 232 -3.45 16.48 -21.01
N PRO A 233 -4.60 16.20 -21.65
CA PRO A 233 -4.65 15.36 -22.85
C PRO A 233 -3.77 15.90 -23.99
N GLU A 234 -3.60 17.23 -24.06
CA GLU A 234 -2.75 17.91 -25.05
C GLU A 234 -1.25 17.76 -24.77
N ARG A 235 -0.88 17.13 -23.64
CA ARG A 235 0.52 16.85 -23.24
C ARG A 235 1.41 18.10 -23.17
N THR A 236 0.81 19.23 -22.79
CA THR A 236 1.48 20.51 -22.64
C THR A 236 2.09 20.73 -21.26
N ASP A 237 1.73 19.89 -20.29
CA ASP A 237 2.16 20.00 -18.90
C ASP A 237 2.27 18.61 -18.23
N MET A 238 3.02 18.55 -17.14
CA MET A 238 3.31 17.35 -16.36
C MET A 238 2.55 17.32 -15.04
N SER A 239 2.26 16.12 -14.52
CA SER A 239 1.71 15.89 -13.19
C SER A 239 2.61 14.98 -12.36
N THR A 240 2.44 15.01 -11.04
CA THR A 240 3.14 14.10 -10.11
C THR A 240 2.36 12.82 -9.83
N SER A 241 1.26 12.55 -10.54
CA SER A 241 0.37 11.42 -10.26
C SER A 241 1.07 10.07 -10.48
N LEU A 242 1.95 10.01 -11.49
CA LEU A 242 2.86 8.92 -11.74
C LEU A 242 4.17 9.48 -12.28
N LEU A 243 5.29 9.05 -11.70
CA LEU A 243 6.63 9.40 -12.16
C LEU A 243 7.44 8.13 -12.38
N LEU A 244 8.09 8.05 -13.54
CA LEU A 244 9.15 7.09 -13.82
C LEU A 244 10.47 7.86 -13.79
N ILE A 245 11.41 7.43 -12.95
CA ILE A 245 12.64 8.17 -12.69
C ILE A 245 13.83 7.24 -12.88
N HIS A 246 14.87 7.76 -13.53
CA HIS A 246 16.23 7.23 -13.46
C HIS A 246 17.02 8.00 -12.40
N PRO A 247 17.25 7.43 -11.20
CA PRO A 247 17.94 8.13 -10.12
C PRO A 247 19.37 8.47 -10.50
N SER A 248 19.81 9.70 -10.20
CA SER A 248 21.19 10.13 -10.42
C SER A 248 21.62 11.14 -9.37
N GLN A 249 22.88 11.04 -8.93
CA GLN A 249 23.44 11.98 -7.96
C GLN A 249 23.46 13.41 -8.51
N GLN A 250 23.65 13.58 -9.82
CA GLN A 250 23.64 14.88 -10.48
C GLN A 250 22.27 15.55 -10.37
N SER A 251 21.20 14.85 -10.75
CA SER A 251 19.83 15.36 -10.65
C SER A 251 19.44 15.63 -9.21
N TYR A 252 19.83 14.74 -8.28
CA TYR A 252 19.59 14.93 -6.85
C TYR A 252 20.21 16.24 -6.34
N ASN A 253 21.50 16.46 -6.63
CA ASN A 253 22.21 17.67 -6.21
C ASN A 253 21.60 18.94 -6.85
N GLN A 254 21.23 18.88 -8.12
CA GLN A 254 20.59 20.00 -8.82
C GLN A 254 19.25 20.38 -8.16
N LEU A 255 18.37 19.40 -7.92
CA LEU A 255 17.07 19.64 -7.27
C LEU A 255 17.24 20.16 -5.84
N ARG A 256 18.23 19.63 -5.11
CA ARG A 256 18.56 20.08 -3.76
C ARG A 256 19.00 21.54 -3.72
N THR A 257 19.90 21.94 -4.61
CA THR A 257 20.35 23.35 -4.71
C THR A 257 19.21 24.29 -5.10
N LEU A 258 18.35 23.87 -6.04
CA LEU A 258 17.17 24.65 -6.43
C LEU A 258 16.22 24.86 -5.25
N ARG A 259 15.94 23.81 -4.46
CA ARG A 259 15.07 23.91 -3.28
C ARG A 259 15.67 24.79 -2.19
N ALA A 260 16.98 24.68 -1.94
CA ALA A 260 17.68 25.52 -0.97
C ALA A 260 17.67 27.00 -1.37
N SER A 261 17.75 27.29 -2.68
CA SER A 261 17.72 28.67 -3.18
C SER A 261 16.32 29.31 -3.12
N LYS A 262 15.27 28.55 -3.41
CA LYS A 262 13.88 29.03 -3.42
C LYS A 262 12.92 27.92 -2.98
N PRO A 263 12.25 28.09 -1.82
CA PRO A 263 11.15 27.21 -1.42
C PRO A 263 10.07 27.19 -2.50
N THR A 264 9.81 26.02 -3.07
CA THR A 264 8.82 25.81 -4.15
C THR A 264 8.25 24.40 -4.04
N SER A 265 7.07 24.13 -4.61
CA SER A 265 6.51 22.77 -4.66
C SER A 265 7.37 21.82 -5.52
N ASP A 266 7.25 20.51 -5.29
CA ASP A 266 7.94 19.47 -6.08
C ASP A 266 7.64 19.60 -7.57
N LEU A 267 6.36 19.77 -7.92
CA LEU A 267 5.92 19.93 -9.30
C LEU A 267 6.59 21.13 -9.99
N ASN A 268 6.60 22.29 -9.32
CA ASN A 268 7.24 23.49 -9.88
C ASN A 268 8.76 23.37 -9.98
N MET A 269 9.37 22.59 -9.08
CA MET A 269 10.80 22.28 -9.15
C MET A 269 11.11 21.37 -10.34
N PHE A 270 10.28 20.35 -10.58
CA PHE A 270 10.41 19.45 -11.72
C PHE A 270 10.19 20.16 -13.05
N ARG A 271 9.15 21.00 -13.17
CA ARG A 271 8.91 21.83 -14.37
C ARG A 271 10.09 22.73 -14.74
N LYS A 272 10.85 23.21 -13.75
CA LYS A 272 12.05 24.02 -14.00
C LYS A 272 13.27 23.22 -14.41
N THR A 273 13.33 21.96 -14.00
CA THR A 273 14.51 21.10 -14.16
C THR A 273 14.40 20.26 -15.44
N PHE A 274 13.19 19.81 -15.77
CA PHE A 274 12.93 18.90 -16.87
C PHE A 274 11.97 19.54 -17.87
N SER A 275 12.38 19.61 -19.13
CA SER A 275 11.60 20.22 -20.21
C SER A 275 10.49 19.30 -20.72
N VAL A 276 9.30 19.86 -20.88
CA VAL A 276 8.19 19.23 -21.62
C VAL A 276 8.39 19.55 -23.12
N PRO A 277 8.17 18.59 -24.04
CA PRO A 277 7.51 17.29 -23.88
C PRO A 277 8.41 16.10 -23.53
N ASP A 278 9.74 16.26 -23.55
CA ASP A 278 10.69 15.15 -23.37
C ASP A 278 10.56 14.45 -22.01
N ALA A 279 10.17 15.20 -20.98
CA ALA A 279 9.96 14.70 -19.63
C ALA A 279 8.61 13.99 -19.41
N LEU A 280 7.86 13.66 -20.48
CA LEU A 280 6.57 12.97 -20.39
C LEU A 280 6.68 11.51 -20.81
N ILE A 281 5.90 10.64 -20.16
CA ILE A 281 5.78 9.23 -20.55
C ILE A 281 5.20 9.14 -21.95
N SER A 282 5.80 8.31 -22.81
CA SER A 282 5.36 8.14 -24.20
C SER A 282 3.88 7.77 -24.31
N GLU A 283 3.20 8.23 -25.36
CA GLU A 283 1.79 7.91 -25.60
C GLU A 283 1.56 6.41 -25.72
N TRP A 284 2.47 5.70 -26.38
CA TRP A 284 2.44 4.24 -26.50
C TRP A 284 2.51 3.54 -25.15
N SER A 285 3.37 4.01 -24.25
CA SER A 285 3.45 3.46 -22.89
C SER A 285 2.14 3.69 -22.11
N LEU A 286 1.36 4.72 -22.43
CA LEU A 286 0.08 5.01 -21.79
C LEU A 286 -1.13 4.42 -22.52
N SER A 287 -0.97 3.81 -23.70
CA SER A 287 -2.08 3.22 -24.45
C SER A 287 -2.58 1.90 -23.85
N MET A 288 -1.95 1.40 -22.78
CA MET A 288 -2.30 0.16 -22.06
C MET A 288 -3.56 0.29 -21.17
N GLY A 289 -4.60 0.97 -21.66
CA GLY A 289 -5.80 1.31 -20.90
C GLY A 289 -5.59 2.51 -19.97
N ASN A 290 -6.36 2.56 -18.88
CA ASN A 290 -6.26 3.66 -17.92
C ASN A 290 -5.14 3.37 -16.91
N VAL A 291 -3.92 3.85 -17.19
CA VAL A 291 -2.78 3.66 -16.27
C VAL A 291 -3.03 4.35 -14.93
N VAL A 292 -3.43 5.63 -14.98
CA VAL A 292 -3.84 6.41 -13.81
C VAL A 292 -5.20 7.03 -14.08
N TYR A 293 -6.18 6.69 -13.25
CA TYR A 293 -7.52 7.26 -13.30
C TYR A 293 -7.83 8.04 -12.03
N GLU A 294 -8.46 9.20 -12.16
CA GLU A 294 -8.86 10.05 -11.02
C GLU A 294 -10.31 9.73 -10.65
N SER A 295 -10.59 9.43 -9.38
CA SER A 295 -11.94 9.05 -8.93
C SER A 295 -13.01 10.08 -9.27
N GLU A 296 -12.67 11.37 -9.20
CA GLU A 296 -13.54 12.49 -9.56
C GLU A 296 -14.10 12.35 -10.99
N LYS A 297 -13.33 11.82 -11.95
CA LYS A 297 -13.76 11.68 -13.36
C LYS A 297 -14.88 10.66 -13.55
N LEU A 298 -15.15 9.78 -12.58
CA LEU A 298 -16.32 8.89 -12.63
C LEU A 298 -17.64 9.67 -12.55
N ARG A 299 -17.60 10.92 -12.05
CA ARG A 299 -18.80 11.78 -11.95
C ARG A 299 -19.30 12.24 -13.32
N ASP A 300 -18.41 12.32 -14.30
CA ASP A 300 -18.68 12.74 -15.68
C ASP A 300 -18.96 11.55 -16.61
N ALA A 301 -19.23 10.36 -16.05
CA ALA A 301 -19.49 9.15 -16.82
C ALA A 301 -20.73 9.32 -17.73
N THR A 302 -20.57 8.99 -19.00
CA THR A 302 -21.64 8.98 -20.01
C THR A 302 -22.58 7.78 -19.85
N ASP A 303 -23.77 7.83 -20.46
CA ASP A 303 -24.81 6.79 -20.36
C ASP A 303 -24.37 5.36 -20.76
N GLY A 304 -23.29 5.22 -21.55
CA GLY A 304 -22.72 3.92 -21.94
C GLY A 304 -21.58 3.39 -21.06
N PHE A 305 -21.35 3.97 -19.88
CA PHE A 305 -20.27 3.55 -18.99
C PHE A 305 -20.48 2.11 -18.50
N ASN A 306 -19.47 1.25 -18.67
CA ASN A 306 -19.49 -0.12 -18.19
C ASN A 306 -18.49 -0.33 -17.05
N ALA A 307 -18.98 -0.63 -15.84
CA ALA A 307 -18.15 -0.77 -14.64
C ALA A 307 -17.15 -1.94 -14.73
N THR A 308 -17.57 -3.08 -15.30
CA THR A 308 -16.70 -4.26 -15.42
C THR A 308 -15.57 -4.02 -16.43
N ALA A 309 -15.89 -3.38 -17.56
CA ALA A 309 -14.89 -3.02 -18.55
C ALA A 309 -13.91 -1.99 -17.99
N PHE A 310 -14.41 -1.00 -17.23
CA PHE A 310 -13.59 -0.02 -16.52
C PHE A 310 -12.61 -0.69 -15.56
N GLU A 311 -13.07 -1.60 -14.69
CA GLU A 311 -12.20 -2.30 -13.74
C GLU A 311 -11.12 -3.13 -14.44
N LYS A 312 -11.46 -3.80 -15.55
CA LYS A 312 -10.48 -4.58 -16.33
C LYS A 312 -9.48 -3.69 -17.07
N ALA A 313 -9.92 -2.55 -17.59
CA ALA A 313 -9.07 -1.65 -18.38
C ALA A 313 -8.19 -0.73 -17.50
N THR A 314 -8.51 -0.58 -16.22
CA THR A 314 -7.86 0.38 -15.33
C THR A 314 -6.79 -0.28 -14.45
N THR A 315 -5.66 0.38 -14.32
CA THR A 315 -4.48 -0.11 -13.59
C THR A 315 -4.50 0.41 -12.17
N PHE A 316 -4.51 1.74 -12.00
CA PHE A 316 -4.53 2.40 -10.70
C PHE A 316 -5.59 3.52 -10.70
N VAL A 317 -6.39 3.58 -9.63
CA VAL A 317 -7.32 4.68 -9.40
C VAL A 317 -6.84 5.50 -8.22
N ARG A 318 -6.48 6.76 -8.46
CA ARG A 318 -6.19 7.73 -7.40
C ARG A 318 -7.52 8.22 -6.82
N LEU A 319 -7.66 8.06 -5.52
CA LEU A 319 -8.86 8.49 -4.79
C LEU A 319 -8.66 9.95 -4.38
N SER A 320 -9.12 10.85 -5.24
CA SER A 320 -8.93 12.28 -5.11
C SER A 320 -10.20 12.99 -5.57
N ASP A 321 -11.12 13.16 -4.64
CA ASP A 321 -12.28 14.03 -4.81
C ASP A 321 -11.99 15.33 -4.05
N PRO A 322 -11.74 16.47 -4.72
CA PRO A 322 -11.27 17.71 -4.08
C PRO A 322 -12.16 18.24 -2.95
N GLU A 323 -13.43 17.89 -2.96
CA GLU A 323 -14.42 18.27 -1.95
C GLU A 323 -14.37 17.40 -0.68
N LEU A 324 -13.59 16.31 -0.70
CA LEU A 324 -13.36 15.45 0.44
C LEU A 324 -11.93 15.64 0.98
N PRO A 325 -11.72 15.52 2.30
CA PRO A 325 -10.38 15.58 2.90
C PRO A 325 -9.48 14.41 2.46
N GLY A 326 -10.07 13.32 1.94
CA GLY A 326 -9.37 12.13 1.46
C GLY A 326 -10.13 10.85 1.83
N PRO A 327 -9.75 9.70 1.23
CA PRO A 327 -10.37 8.40 1.51
C PRO A 327 -10.00 7.81 2.88
N GLU A 328 -9.00 8.40 3.55
CA GLU A 328 -8.50 7.99 4.86
C GLU A 328 -9.42 8.43 6.01
N TYR A 329 -10.29 9.42 5.75
CA TYR A 329 -11.18 10.01 6.74
C TYR A 329 -12.61 9.49 6.62
N ASP A 330 -13.27 9.29 7.76
CA ASP A 330 -14.68 8.97 7.84
C ASP A 330 -15.53 10.24 7.68
N VAL A 331 -15.95 10.49 6.45
CA VAL A 331 -16.78 11.64 6.10
C VAL A 331 -18.26 11.29 6.26
N PRO A 332 -19.09 12.16 6.87
CA PRO A 332 -20.53 11.94 7.02
C PRO A 332 -21.21 11.55 5.70
N PHE A 333 -22.11 10.57 5.78
CA PHE A 333 -22.81 10.01 4.61
C PHE A 333 -23.45 11.09 3.73
N ALA A 334 -24.08 12.11 4.33
CA ALA A 334 -24.74 13.17 3.59
C ALA A 334 -23.79 13.99 2.68
N GLN A 335 -22.52 14.15 3.08
CA GLN A 335 -21.52 14.84 2.26
C GLN A 335 -21.05 13.93 1.13
N ARG A 336 -20.74 12.66 1.45
CA ARG A 336 -20.33 11.65 0.46
C ARG A 336 -21.41 11.40 -0.60
N ALA A 337 -22.68 11.37 -0.20
CA ALA A 337 -23.80 11.13 -1.11
C ALA A 337 -23.95 12.22 -2.18
N LYS A 338 -23.56 13.47 -1.88
CA LYS A 338 -23.61 14.59 -2.85
C LYS A 338 -22.62 14.43 -3.99
N LEU A 339 -21.53 13.71 -3.77
CA LEU A 339 -20.44 13.55 -4.73
C LEU A 339 -20.55 12.27 -5.55
N ARG A 340 -21.58 11.44 -5.29
CA ARG A 340 -21.79 10.21 -6.03
C ARG A 340 -22.05 10.50 -7.51
N PRO A 341 -21.45 9.73 -8.44
CA PRO A 341 -21.79 9.78 -9.85
C PRO A 341 -23.30 9.61 -10.08
N LYS A 342 -23.83 10.28 -11.10
CA LYS A 342 -25.26 10.17 -11.47
C LYS A 342 -25.58 8.87 -12.22
N ASN A 343 -24.63 8.37 -12.99
CA ASN A 343 -24.74 7.09 -13.70
C ASN A 343 -24.65 5.93 -12.68
N GLU A 344 -25.58 4.98 -12.74
CA GLU A 344 -25.69 3.89 -11.76
C GLU A 344 -24.45 2.99 -11.73
N GLU A 345 -23.92 2.58 -12.89
CA GLU A 345 -22.72 1.75 -12.99
C GLU A 345 -21.47 2.49 -12.49
N ALA A 346 -21.34 3.78 -12.84
CA ALA A 346 -20.24 4.61 -12.34
C ALA A 346 -20.35 4.83 -10.83
N GLN A 347 -21.57 4.98 -10.31
CA GLN A 347 -21.83 5.12 -8.88
C GLN A 347 -21.45 3.85 -8.12
N GLU A 348 -21.76 2.67 -8.67
CA GLU A 348 -21.35 1.38 -8.11
C GLU A 348 -19.82 1.25 -8.10
N ALA A 349 -19.16 1.52 -9.23
CA ALA A 349 -17.70 1.47 -9.34
C ALA A 349 -17.03 2.43 -8.35
N TRP A 350 -17.47 3.68 -8.27
CA TRP A 350 -16.96 4.68 -7.32
C TRP A 350 -17.14 4.21 -5.87
N SER A 351 -18.33 3.70 -5.52
CA SER A 351 -18.62 3.23 -4.15
C SER A 351 -17.76 2.03 -3.78
N LYS A 352 -17.57 1.09 -4.71
CA LYS A 352 -16.74 -0.10 -4.53
C LYS A 352 -15.26 0.23 -4.35
N LEU A 353 -14.74 1.26 -5.04
CA LEU A 353 -13.37 1.72 -4.87
C LEU A 353 -13.11 2.26 -3.45
N TYR A 354 -13.99 3.14 -2.96
CA TYR A 354 -13.90 3.68 -1.60
C TYR A 354 -14.07 2.60 -0.52
N GLU A 355 -15.01 1.66 -0.73
CA GLU A 355 -15.21 0.54 0.17
C GLU A 355 -13.99 -0.40 0.20
N ARG A 356 -13.43 -0.72 -0.97
CA ARG A 356 -12.22 -1.53 -1.08
C ARG A 356 -11.05 -0.88 -0.37
N PHE A 357 -10.86 0.43 -0.52
CA PHE A 357 -9.84 1.17 0.21
C PHE A 357 -10.02 1.05 1.73
N ARG A 358 -11.24 1.26 2.24
CA ARG A 358 -11.58 1.10 3.66
C ARG A 358 -11.27 -0.31 4.17
N GLN A 359 -11.71 -1.33 3.44
CA GLN A 359 -11.48 -2.73 3.79
C GLN A 359 -9.98 -3.05 3.81
N GLN A 360 -9.23 -2.61 2.80
CA GLN A 360 -7.78 -2.81 2.75
C GLN A 360 -7.07 -2.12 3.91
N ARG A 361 -7.50 -0.93 4.33
CA ARG A 361 -6.95 -0.21 5.49
C ARG A 361 -7.04 -1.07 6.75
N MET A 362 -8.19 -1.71 6.95
CA MET A 362 -8.40 -2.65 8.05
C MET A 362 -7.57 -3.93 7.92
N GLU A 363 -7.54 -4.55 6.75
CA GLU A 363 -6.85 -5.85 6.56
C GLU A 363 -5.32 -5.73 6.60
N VAL A 364 -4.77 -4.65 6.04
CA VAL A 364 -3.32 -4.43 5.87
C VAL A 364 -2.75 -3.71 7.08
N CYS A 365 -3.39 -2.61 7.50
CA CYS A 365 -2.89 -1.76 8.58
C CYS A 365 -3.53 -2.09 9.94
N GLY A 366 -4.72 -2.70 9.96
CA GLY A 366 -5.50 -2.84 11.20
C GLY A 366 -5.90 -1.49 11.76
N LEU A 367 -6.23 -0.54 10.88
CA LEU A 367 -6.64 0.82 11.20
C LEU A 367 -7.98 1.10 10.55
N ASP A 368 -8.91 1.63 11.33
CA ASP A 368 -10.16 2.19 10.82
C ASP A 368 -9.90 3.52 10.11
N LEU A 369 -10.96 4.11 9.56
CA LEU A 369 -10.90 5.47 9.01
C LEU A 369 -10.69 6.49 10.14
N GLU A 370 -9.95 7.55 9.84
CA GLU A 370 -9.70 8.63 10.77
C GLU A 370 -10.97 9.46 10.96
N THR A 371 -11.18 10.00 12.17
CA THR A 371 -12.36 10.83 12.43
C THR A 371 -12.20 12.18 11.70
N TYR A 372 -13.12 12.49 10.79
CA TYR A 372 -13.17 13.81 10.17
C TYR A 372 -13.76 14.83 11.14
N GLN A 373 -12.93 15.77 11.60
CA GLN A 373 -13.42 16.99 12.25
C GLN A 373 -13.34 18.12 11.24
N PRO A 374 -14.47 18.61 10.69
CA PRO A 374 -14.43 19.80 9.85
C PRO A 374 -13.86 20.94 10.71
N ILE A 375 -12.83 21.63 10.20
CA ILE A 375 -12.33 22.83 10.85
C ILE A 375 -13.46 23.85 10.78
N VAL A 376 -14.23 23.96 11.87
CA VAL A 376 -15.16 25.06 12.05
C VAL A 376 -14.27 26.25 12.33
N VAL A 377 -14.01 27.06 11.31
CA VAL A 377 -13.50 28.41 11.51
C VAL A 377 -14.62 29.19 12.19
N SER A 378 -14.78 29.02 13.49
CA SER A 378 -15.62 29.87 14.33
C SER A 378 -14.87 31.17 14.56
N GLY A 379 -14.95 32.08 13.60
CA GLY A 379 -14.32 33.39 13.69
C GLY A 379 -14.88 34.38 12.67
N GLY A 380 -15.78 35.26 13.14
CA GLY A 380 -15.93 36.59 12.54
C GLY A 380 -17.19 36.90 11.72
N ALA A 381 -18.37 36.37 12.07
CA ALA A 381 -19.64 36.82 11.47
C ALA A 381 -20.60 37.55 12.44
N ASP A 382 -20.16 37.88 13.66
CA ASP A 382 -21.02 38.53 14.67
C ASP A 382 -20.47 39.86 15.24
N GLU A 383 -19.33 40.37 14.76
CA GLU A 383 -18.79 41.68 15.17
C GLU A 383 -19.06 42.83 14.19
N THR A 384 -19.64 42.58 13.01
CA THR A 384 -19.98 43.66 12.05
C THR A 384 -21.38 44.25 12.22
N LYS A 385 -22.13 43.86 13.27
CA LYS A 385 -23.47 44.43 13.54
C LYS A 385 -23.55 45.43 14.71
N VAL A 386 -22.46 45.68 15.43
CA VAL A 386 -22.46 46.60 16.59
C VAL A 386 -21.86 47.97 16.27
N VAL A 387 -21.11 48.14 15.18
CA VAL A 387 -20.44 49.43 14.85
C VAL A 387 -21.18 50.25 13.78
N ALA A 388 -22.30 49.75 13.23
CA ALA A 388 -23.14 50.50 12.29
C ALA A 388 -24.35 51.20 12.98
N GLY A 389 -24.29 51.37 14.31
CA GLY A 389 -25.35 51.98 15.12
C GLY A 389 -24.97 53.30 15.79
N GLU A 390 -23.71 53.73 15.72
CA GLU A 390 -23.25 55.04 16.19
C GLU A 390 -22.10 55.51 15.29
N LEU A 391 -22.45 56.21 14.20
CA LEU A 391 -21.71 57.32 13.59
C LEU A 391 -22.49 57.87 12.39
#